data_AF-A0A1N7R0P3-F1
#
_entry.id   AF-A0A1N7R0P3-F1
#
_cell.length_a   1.000
_cell.length_b   1.000
_cell.length_c   1.000
_cell.angle_alpha   90.00
_cell.angle_beta   90.00
_cell.angle_gamma   90.00
#
_symmetry.space_group_name_H-M   'P 1'
#
loop_
_entity.id
_entity.type
_entity.pdbx_description
1 polymer ?
#
loop_
_entity_poly.entity_id
_entity_poly.type
_entity_poly.pdbx_seq_one_letter_code
_entity_poly.pdbx_strand_id
1 'polypeptide(L)'
;MARWPPTTTWCKVKADQNAAPGTPRRLARPALAGLALILFAAGGYAAWKYTALGPARQPSGAAVTASAAPPAAEPPATRIVRVSPANTRVIDHVRLTTEELLDPDFALFDAGALKLSAPRRLLDEIERPVLYAELVNTSDRYVALSPRAEIAVFDGSRQLDLRQSWSLPTHLYPGERVPVALTGRVERYSEVKTNWLPAKRAALPGPRPALAVTVENTEAGIGTGTLNFSYRFRYKYVTVHGRVRNDSADDVETVRVWVSLYDAQDQITGATFKELRLPRLPPGDSAPFEVDVKQYGGNFARVGVVYDASTP
;
A
#
# COMPACT_ATOMS: atom_id res chain seq x y z
N MET A 1 28.01 64.50 -1.16
CA MET A 1 29.27 64.98 -0.55
C MET A 1 29.10 64.73 0.94
N ALA A 2 29.81 63.89 1.67
CA ALA A 2 31.24 63.58 1.84
C ALA A 2 31.23 62.50 2.96
N ARG A 3 32.20 61.65 3.28
CA ARG A 3 33.53 61.23 2.81
C ARG A 3 33.80 59.97 3.66
N TRP A 4 34.31 58.90 3.06
CA TRP A 4 35.07 57.86 3.80
C TRP A 4 36.41 58.46 4.29
N PRO A 5 37.10 57.94 5.33
CA PRO A 5 38.10 56.85 5.14
C PRO A 5 38.36 55.99 6.44
N PRO A 6 39.54 55.34 6.64
CA PRO A 6 39.84 53.91 6.48
C PRO A 6 40.17 53.24 7.86
N THR A 7 40.52 51.95 8.03
CA THR A 7 41.84 51.35 7.74
C THR A 7 41.86 49.87 8.16
N THR A 8 42.58 49.11 7.35
CA THR A 8 42.99 47.71 7.39
C THR A 8 43.82 47.31 8.63
N THR A 9 43.69 46.06 9.14
CA THR A 9 44.87 45.26 9.53
C THR A 9 44.64 43.77 9.31
N TRP A 10 45.68 43.17 8.75
CA TRP A 10 45.90 41.83 8.27
C TRP A 10 45.93 40.76 9.39
N CYS A 11 45.46 39.55 9.06
CA CYS A 11 46.13 38.36 9.55
C CYS A 11 46.27 37.35 8.40
N LYS A 12 47.50 36.85 8.27
CA LYS A 12 48.07 36.12 7.14
C LYS A 12 48.27 34.69 7.62
N VAL A 13 47.60 33.70 7.05
CA VAL A 13 48.06 32.30 7.13
C VAL A 13 48.05 31.71 5.74
N LYS A 14 49.21 31.14 5.42
CA LYS A 14 49.66 30.63 4.13
C LYS A 14 48.93 29.34 3.76
N ALA A 15 48.69 29.20 2.46
CA ALA A 15 48.36 27.97 1.77
C ALA A 15 49.44 26.88 1.95
N ASP A 16 49.06 25.61 1.88
CA ASP A 16 49.40 24.79 0.71
C ASP A 16 48.84 23.36 0.76
N GLN A 17 48.69 22.81 -0.44
CA GLN A 17 48.69 21.39 -0.84
C GLN A 17 47.35 20.62 -0.95
N ASN A 18 46.79 20.70 -2.16
CA ASN A 18 46.63 19.59 -3.12
C ASN A 18 46.43 18.18 -2.56
N ALA A 19 45.22 17.62 -2.75
CA ALA A 19 45.01 16.18 -2.81
C ALA A 19 44.17 15.83 -4.05
N ALA A 20 44.79 15.05 -4.93
CA ALA A 20 44.26 14.48 -6.16
C ALA A 20 43.32 13.26 -5.86
N PRO A 21 42.57 12.76 -6.85
CA PRO A 21 41.48 11.80 -6.64
C PRO A 21 41.99 10.40 -6.27
N GLY A 22 41.30 9.78 -5.31
CA GLY A 22 41.64 8.46 -4.77
C GLY A 22 41.52 7.33 -5.79
N THR A 23 42.62 6.62 -5.99
CA THR A 23 42.73 5.35 -6.72
C THR A 23 41.98 4.24 -5.97
N PRO A 24 41.26 3.32 -6.65
CA PRO A 24 40.51 2.25 -6.01
C PRO A 24 41.42 1.24 -5.31
N ARG A 25 41.13 0.99 -4.03
CA ARG A 25 41.85 0.06 -3.16
C ARG A 25 41.55 -1.38 -3.61
N ARG A 26 42.59 -2.09 -4.09
CA ARG A 26 42.53 -3.52 -4.42
C ARG A 26 42.14 -4.33 -3.17
N LEU A 27 41.11 -5.18 -3.32
CA LEU A 27 40.72 -6.18 -2.34
C LEU A 27 41.88 -7.17 -2.13
N ALA A 28 42.30 -7.29 -0.87
CA ALA A 28 43.32 -8.23 -0.44
C ALA A 28 42.79 -9.68 -0.47
N ARG A 29 43.70 -10.63 -0.70
CA ARG A 29 43.42 -12.03 -1.02
C ARG A 29 43.02 -13.00 0.13
N PRO A 30 42.80 -12.65 1.41
CA PRO A 30 42.36 -13.66 2.39
C PRO A 30 40.83 -13.86 2.49
N ALA A 31 40.01 -13.01 1.85
CA ALA A 31 38.54 -13.11 1.94
C ALA A 31 37.91 -14.18 1.01
N LEU A 32 38.70 -14.85 0.18
CA LEU A 32 38.24 -15.89 -0.75
C LEU A 32 38.26 -17.32 -0.15
N ALA A 33 38.90 -17.51 1.01
CA ALA A 33 38.98 -18.82 1.67
C ALA A 33 37.76 -19.14 2.56
N GLY A 34 37.07 -18.13 3.11
CA GLY A 34 35.91 -18.32 3.98
C GLY A 34 34.64 -18.75 3.24
N LEU A 35 34.49 -18.38 1.96
CA LEU A 35 33.29 -18.66 1.17
C LEU A 35 33.29 -20.07 0.55
N ALA A 36 34.47 -20.70 0.40
CA ALA A 36 34.61 -22.08 -0.07
C ALA A 36 34.23 -23.12 1.00
N LEU A 37 34.44 -22.81 2.29
CA LEU A 37 34.14 -23.71 3.41
C LEU A 37 32.63 -23.83 3.71
N ILE A 38 31.85 -22.78 3.44
CA ILE A 38 30.39 -22.79 3.63
C ILE A 38 29.70 -23.59 2.50
N LEU A 39 30.24 -23.58 1.28
CA LEU A 39 29.67 -24.33 0.15
C LEU A 39 29.95 -25.85 0.24
N PHE A 40 31.08 -26.28 0.83
CA PHE A 40 31.37 -27.71 1.03
C PHE A 40 30.52 -28.36 2.14
N ALA A 41 30.10 -27.60 3.15
CA ALA A 41 29.23 -28.12 4.22
C ALA A 41 27.77 -28.34 3.77
N ALA A 42 27.28 -27.59 2.78
CA ALA A 42 25.92 -27.74 2.23
C ALA A 42 25.79 -28.89 1.20
N GLY A 43 26.88 -29.27 0.51
CA GLY A 43 26.86 -30.36 -0.48
C GLY A 43 26.84 -31.78 0.11
N GLY A 44 27.44 -31.98 1.29
CA GLY A 44 27.53 -33.32 1.92
C GLY A 44 26.22 -33.84 2.51
N TYR A 45 25.33 -32.95 2.96
CA TYR A 45 24.07 -33.33 3.61
C TYR A 45 23.00 -33.80 2.61
N ALA A 46 23.06 -33.35 1.36
CA ALA A 46 22.12 -33.76 0.31
C ALA A 46 22.43 -35.16 -0.27
N ALA A 47 23.68 -35.61 -0.26
CA ALA A 47 24.06 -36.91 -0.84
C ALA A 47 23.74 -38.12 0.05
N TRP A 48 23.61 -37.93 1.37
CA TRP A 48 23.34 -39.02 2.32
C TRP A 48 21.84 -39.38 2.41
N LYS A 49 20.92 -38.43 2.20
CA LYS A 49 19.48 -38.72 2.25
C LYS A 49 18.92 -39.46 1.03
N TYR A 50 19.65 -39.51 -0.08
CA TYR A 50 19.17 -40.09 -1.35
C TYR A 50 19.90 -41.37 -1.78
N THR A 51 20.79 -41.94 -0.95
CA THR A 51 21.62 -43.12 -1.30
C THR A 51 21.30 -44.40 -0.51
N ALA A 52 20.18 -44.44 0.21
CA ALA A 52 19.68 -45.69 0.79
C ALA A 52 18.38 -46.10 0.07
N LEU A 53 18.52 -46.87 -1.01
CA LEU A 53 17.62 -47.94 -1.48
C LEU A 53 18.12 -48.42 -2.86
N GLY A 54 19.11 -49.32 -2.82
CA GLY A 54 19.52 -50.16 -3.95
C GLY A 54 18.60 -51.39 -4.12
N PRO A 55 18.79 -52.17 -5.20
CA PRO A 55 17.70 -52.70 -6.01
C PRO A 55 17.19 -54.10 -5.66
N ALA A 56 16.02 -54.39 -6.26
CA ALA A 56 15.26 -55.63 -6.24
C ALA A 56 16.07 -56.90 -6.57
N ARG A 57 15.74 -57.98 -5.86
CA ARG A 57 16.15 -59.35 -6.18
C ARG A 57 14.90 -60.25 -6.16
N GLN A 58 14.53 -60.74 -7.34
CA GLN A 58 13.70 -61.94 -7.57
C GLN A 58 14.62 -62.98 -8.23
N PRO A 59 14.25 -64.27 -8.40
CA PRO A 59 13.12 -65.04 -7.85
C PRO A 59 13.56 -66.42 -7.30
N SER A 60 12.63 -67.22 -6.75
CA SER A 60 12.43 -68.66 -7.07
C SER A 60 11.65 -69.40 -5.96
N GLY A 61 10.80 -70.35 -6.38
CA GLY A 61 10.58 -71.58 -5.62
C GLY A 61 9.20 -71.82 -5.00
N ALA A 62 8.40 -72.62 -5.72
CA ALA A 62 7.60 -73.75 -5.23
C ALA A 62 6.48 -73.56 -4.18
N ALA A 63 5.34 -74.17 -4.52
CA ALA A 63 4.16 -74.36 -3.69
C ALA A 63 4.41 -75.32 -2.51
N VAL A 64 3.81 -75.00 -1.35
CA VAL A 64 3.40 -75.99 -0.34
C VAL A 64 2.06 -75.55 0.26
N THR A 65 1.12 -76.48 0.31
CA THR A 65 -0.23 -76.42 0.89
C THR A 65 -0.25 -76.52 2.42
N ALA A 66 -1.30 -75.92 2.99
CA ALA A 66 -2.01 -76.24 4.24
C ALA A 66 -1.38 -75.86 5.60
N SER A 67 -2.06 -74.99 6.34
CA SER A 67 -2.83 -75.38 7.54
C SER A 67 -3.63 -74.18 8.08
N ALA A 68 -4.87 -74.43 8.51
CA ALA A 68 -5.80 -73.44 9.04
C ALA A 68 -5.65 -73.26 10.55
N ALA A 69 -5.68 -72.00 11.03
CA ALA A 69 -6.03 -71.59 12.41
C ALA A 69 -6.35 -70.07 12.44
N PRO A 70 -7.03 -69.55 13.48
CA PRO A 70 -8.43 -69.12 13.56
C PRO A 70 -8.66 -67.64 13.15
N PRO A 71 -9.93 -67.16 13.03
CA PRO A 71 -10.22 -65.79 12.59
C PRO A 71 -9.65 -64.75 13.57
N ALA A 72 -8.84 -63.85 13.04
CA ALA A 72 -8.40 -62.65 13.74
C ALA A 72 -9.62 -61.78 14.06
N ALA A 73 -9.67 -61.32 15.31
CA ALA A 73 -10.67 -60.40 15.83
C ALA A 73 -10.85 -59.18 14.90
N GLU A 74 -12.10 -58.76 14.70
CA GLU A 74 -12.41 -57.48 14.05
C GLU A 74 -11.64 -56.35 14.75
N PRO A 75 -10.85 -55.55 14.01
CA PRO A 75 -10.27 -54.35 14.58
C PRO A 75 -11.40 -53.38 14.97
N PRO A 76 -11.26 -52.65 16.09
CA PRO A 76 -12.29 -51.73 16.55
C PRO A 76 -12.63 -50.73 15.44
N ALA A 77 -13.93 -50.55 15.20
CA ALA A 77 -14.46 -49.61 14.24
C ALA A 77 -13.81 -48.24 14.43
N THR A 78 -12.83 -47.95 13.58
CA THR A 78 -12.15 -46.67 13.55
C THR A 78 -13.20 -45.68 13.05
N ARG A 79 -13.65 -44.79 13.92
CA ARG A 79 -14.47 -43.61 13.58
C ARG A 79 -13.61 -42.59 12.82
N ILE A 80 -12.90 -43.03 11.80
CA ILE A 80 -12.17 -42.16 10.89
C ILE A 80 -13.17 -41.81 9.80
N VAL A 81 -13.86 -40.68 9.98
CA VAL A 81 -14.64 -40.07 8.91
C VAL A 81 -13.63 -39.57 7.87
N ARG A 82 -13.43 -40.34 6.80
CA ARG A 82 -12.65 -39.91 5.65
C ARG A 82 -13.50 -38.91 4.87
N VAL A 83 -13.21 -37.63 5.05
CA VAL A 83 -13.82 -36.56 4.25
C VAL A 83 -13.05 -36.48 2.93
N SER A 84 -13.59 -37.09 1.88
CA SER A 84 -13.07 -37.01 0.50
C SER A 84 -13.33 -35.62 -0.10
N PRO A 85 -12.48 -35.22 -1.06
CA PRO A 85 -11.41 -34.26 -0.82
C PRO A 85 -11.95 -32.90 -0.34
N ALA A 86 -11.29 -32.32 0.67
CA ALA A 86 -11.50 -30.93 1.00
C ALA A 86 -11.12 -30.06 -0.21
N ASN A 87 -12.07 -29.30 -0.76
CA ASN A 87 -11.75 -28.22 -1.69
C ASN A 87 -11.00 -27.13 -0.91
N THR A 88 -9.68 -27.25 -0.84
CA THR A 88 -8.83 -26.28 -0.15
C THR A 88 -8.82 -24.98 -0.95
N ARG A 89 -9.53 -23.97 -0.47
CA ARG A 89 -9.39 -22.60 -0.96
C ARG A 89 -8.23 -21.93 -0.22
N VAL A 90 -7.10 -21.77 -0.89
CA VAL A 90 -6.00 -20.93 -0.39
C VAL A 90 -6.23 -19.53 -0.93
N ILE A 91 -6.56 -18.59 -0.04
CA ILE A 91 -6.71 -17.18 -0.39
C ILE A 91 -5.52 -16.44 0.23
N ASP A 92 -4.47 -16.28 -0.57
CA ASP A 92 -3.34 -15.46 -0.17
C ASP A 92 -3.79 -13.99 -0.04
N HIS A 93 -3.16 -13.26 0.87
CA HIS A 93 -3.39 -11.83 1.13
C HIS A 93 -4.67 -11.43 1.89
N VAL A 94 -5.58 -12.36 2.19
CA VAL A 94 -6.77 -12.10 3.03
C VAL A 94 -6.72 -12.90 4.32
N ARG A 95 -6.88 -12.23 5.46
CA ARG A 95 -7.05 -12.92 6.76
C ARG A 95 -8.49 -13.32 6.93
N LEU A 96 -8.77 -14.62 6.84
CA LEU A 96 -10.09 -15.19 7.07
C LEU A 96 -10.19 -15.75 8.50
N THR A 97 -11.34 -15.58 9.14
CA THR A 97 -11.64 -16.27 10.40
C THR A 97 -11.99 -17.73 10.12
N THR A 98 -12.03 -18.56 11.17
CA THR A 98 -12.42 -19.96 11.03
C THR A 98 -13.87 -20.07 10.53
N GLU A 99 -14.76 -19.20 10.98
CA GLU A 99 -16.15 -19.15 10.54
C GLU A 99 -16.25 -18.80 9.06
N GLU A 100 -15.52 -17.77 8.59
CA GLU A 100 -15.50 -17.38 7.17
C GLU A 100 -14.89 -18.46 6.26
N LEU A 101 -13.90 -19.21 6.74
CA LEU A 101 -13.30 -20.32 6.00
C LEU A 101 -14.25 -21.51 5.86
N LEU A 102 -15.12 -21.72 6.85
CA LEU A 102 -16.06 -22.83 6.90
C LEU A 102 -17.43 -22.49 6.31
N ASP A 103 -17.72 -21.21 6.10
CA ASP A 103 -18.95 -20.74 5.48
C ASP A 103 -18.95 -21.06 3.97
N PRO A 104 -19.84 -21.97 3.51
CA PRO A 104 -19.94 -22.33 2.10
C PRO A 104 -20.37 -21.15 1.21
N ASP A 105 -21.04 -20.15 1.78
CA ASP A 105 -21.56 -18.96 1.09
C ASP A 105 -20.61 -17.76 1.21
N PHE A 106 -19.44 -17.93 1.84
CA PHE A 106 -18.42 -16.90 1.89
C PHE A 106 -17.97 -16.54 0.47
N ALA A 107 -18.10 -15.25 0.15
CA ALA A 107 -17.61 -14.72 -1.11
C ALA A 107 -16.80 -13.45 -0.88
N LEU A 108 -15.72 -13.34 -1.64
CA LEU A 108 -14.89 -12.15 -1.70
C LEU A 108 -15.61 -11.03 -2.42
N PHE A 109 -15.08 -9.82 -2.27
CA PHE A 109 -15.50 -8.68 -3.06
C PHE A 109 -15.18 -8.92 -4.53
N ASP A 110 -16.11 -8.53 -5.42
CA ASP A 110 -15.89 -8.58 -6.86
C ASP A 110 -14.90 -7.47 -7.27
N ALA A 111 -13.66 -7.86 -7.58
CA ALA A 111 -12.65 -6.92 -8.04
C ALA A 111 -13.04 -6.17 -9.32
N GLY A 112 -13.93 -6.72 -10.16
CA GLY A 112 -14.46 -6.04 -11.34
C GLY A 112 -15.30 -4.81 -11.01
N ALA A 113 -15.81 -4.72 -9.78
CA ALA A 113 -16.51 -3.55 -9.28
C ALA A 113 -15.57 -2.44 -8.78
N LEU A 114 -14.26 -2.68 -8.65
CA LEU A 114 -13.27 -1.66 -8.33
C LEU A 114 -12.72 -1.02 -9.61
N LYS A 115 -12.80 0.30 -9.71
CA LYS A 115 -12.27 1.06 -10.84
C LYS A 115 -11.28 2.10 -10.37
N LEU A 116 -10.15 2.17 -11.08
CA LEU A 116 -9.21 3.27 -10.98
C LEU A 116 -9.40 4.15 -12.23
N SER A 117 -9.65 5.44 -12.04
CA SER A 117 -9.73 6.39 -13.15
C SER A 117 -8.38 6.57 -13.84
N ALA A 118 -8.40 7.02 -15.09
CA ALA A 118 -7.17 7.36 -15.81
C ALA A 118 -6.41 8.46 -15.04
N PRO A 119 -5.13 8.26 -14.67
CA PRO A 119 -4.43 9.25 -13.86
C PRO A 119 -4.25 10.57 -14.59
N ARG A 120 -4.75 11.65 -14.01
CA ARG A 120 -4.49 12.99 -14.50
C ARG A 120 -3.05 13.39 -14.18
N ARG A 121 -2.28 13.72 -15.21
CA ARG A 121 -0.97 14.33 -15.05
C ARG A 121 -1.11 15.82 -14.77
N LEU A 122 -0.59 16.24 -13.63
CA LEU A 122 -0.49 17.63 -13.18
C LEU A 122 0.98 17.99 -12.95
N LEU A 123 1.28 19.28 -12.87
CA LEU A 123 2.62 19.77 -12.56
C LEU A 123 2.61 20.36 -11.15
N ASP A 124 3.57 19.93 -10.34
CA ASP A 124 3.84 20.56 -9.06
C ASP A 124 4.52 21.92 -9.25
N GLU A 125 4.93 22.52 -8.15
CA GLU A 125 5.27 23.93 -8.10
C GLU A 125 6.71 24.20 -8.56
N ILE A 126 7.43 23.12 -8.87
CA ILE A 126 8.75 23.10 -9.47
C ILE A 126 8.71 22.32 -10.80
N GLU A 127 7.54 22.29 -11.44
CA GLU A 127 7.26 21.67 -12.74
C GLU A 127 7.51 20.16 -12.80
N ARG A 128 7.52 19.47 -11.65
CA ARG A 128 7.60 18.01 -11.63
C ARG A 128 6.22 17.42 -11.79
N PRO A 129 6.06 16.39 -12.63
CA PRO A 129 4.76 15.79 -12.80
C PRO A 129 4.32 14.98 -11.58
N VAL A 130 3.05 15.15 -11.22
CA VAL A 130 2.32 14.36 -10.22
C VAL A 130 1.12 13.75 -10.90
N LEU A 131 0.86 12.46 -10.67
CA LEU A 131 -0.33 11.81 -11.21
C LEU A 131 -1.37 11.62 -10.12
N TYR A 132 -2.61 12.04 -10.42
CA TYR A 132 -3.76 11.81 -9.55
C TYR A 132 -4.79 10.94 -10.27
N ALA A 133 -5.19 9.86 -9.62
CA ALA A 133 -6.30 9.02 -10.05
C ALA A 133 -7.35 8.94 -8.94
N GLU A 134 -8.48 8.32 -9.23
CA GLU A 134 -9.55 8.10 -8.26
C GLU A 134 -9.94 6.62 -8.27
N LEU A 135 -9.93 6.04 -7.09
CA LEU A 135 -10.47 4.72 -6.83
C LEU A 135 -11.95 4.85 -6.47
N VAL A 136 -12.78 4.08 -7.17
CA VAL A 136 -14.23 4.03 -6.96
C VAL A 136 -14.69 2.58 -6.85
N ASN A 137 -15.53 2.32 -5.84
CA ASN A 137 -16.35 1.13 -5.79
C ASN A 137 -17.64 1.37 -6.57
N THR A 138 -17.82 0.63 -7.65
CA THR A 138 -18.99 0.71 -8.54
C THR A 138 -20.08 -0.31 -8.23
N SER A 139 -19.89 -1.15 -7.21
CA SER A 139 -20.96 -1.98 -6.66
C SER A 139 -22.03 -1.09 -6.02
N ASP A 140 -23.29 -1.51 -6.09
CA ASP A 140 -24.44 -0.88 -5.44
C ASP A 140 -24.82 -1.55 -4.11
N ARG A 141 -24.26 -2.75 -3.84
CA ARG A 141 -24.70 -3.63 -2.74
C ARG A 141 -23.65 -3.88 -1.67
N TYR A 142 -22.38 -3.79 -2.04
CA TYR A 142 -21.29 -4.26 -1.19
C TYR A 142 -20.24 -3.18 -0.96
N VAL A 143 -19.74 -3.15 0.27
CA VAL A 143 -18.56 -2.40 0.69
C VAL A 143 -17.34 -3.27 0.46
N ALA A 144 -16.29 -2.72 -0.14
CA ALA A 144 -15.00 -3.39 -0.23
C ALA A 144 -14.22 -3.16 1.08
N LEU A 145 -13.86 -4.24 1.76
CA LEU A 145 -13.11 -4.20 3.01
C LEU A 145 -11.61 -4.35 2.74
N SER A 146 -10.86 -3.35 3.16
CA SER A 146 -9.41 -3.22 2.98
C SER A 146 -8.96 -3.45 1.52
N PRO A 147 -9.53 -2.73 0.54
CA PRO A 147 -9.11 -2.86 -0.85
C PRO A 147 -7.61 -2.58 -0.98
N ARG A 148 -6.93 -3.44 -1.74
CA ARG A 148 -5.52 -3.28 -2.07
C ARG A 148 -5.35 -3.43 -3.57
N ALA A 149 -4.48 -2.60 -4.13
CA ALA A 149 -4.14 -2.64 -5.54
C ALA A 149 -2.63 -2.48 -5.71
N GLU A 150 -2.08 -3.27 -6.61
CA GLU A 150 -0.77 -2.99 -7.19
C GLU A 150 -1.01 -2.17 -8.46
N ILE A 151 -0.56 -0.90 -8.42
CA ILE A 151 -0.74 0.04 -9.53
C ILE A 151 0.61 0.20 -10.23
N ALA A 152 0.68 -0.26 -11.47
CA ALA A 152 1.86 -0.14 -12.32
C ALA A 152 1.57 0.81 -13.48
N VAL A 153 2.38 1.86 -13.61
CA VAL A 153 2.28 2.86 -14.70
C VAL A 153 3.41 2.62 -15.68
N PHE A 154 3.12 2.68 -16.97
CA PHE A 154 4.07 2.40 -18.04
C PHE A 154 4.24 3.57 -19.00
N ASP A 155 5.44 3.73 -19.54
CA ASP A 155 5.74 4.50 -20.74
C ASP A 155 6.25 3.55 -21.83
N GLY A 156 5.37 3.19 -22.77
CA GLY A 156 5.60 2.08 -23.70
C GLY A 156 5.77 0.76 -22.95
N SER A 157 6.94 0.13 -23.11
CA SER A 157 7.29 -1.12 -22.42
C SER A 157 7.96 -0.91 -21.06
N ARG A 158 8.30 0.33 -20.68
CA ARG A 158 9.03 0.63 -19.45
C ARG A 158 8.07 0.93 -18.31
N GLN A 159 8.12 0.15 -17.24
CA GLN A 159 7.45 0.49 -15.99
C GLN A 159 8.12 1.72 -15.34
N LEU A 160 7.31 2.69 -14.94
CA LEU A 160 7.75 3.88 -14.24
C LEU A 160 7.89 3.60 -12.75
N ASP A 161 8.92 4.17 -12.14
CA ASP A 161 9.15 4.12 -10.70
C ASP A 161 8.30 5.20 -10.00
N LEU A 162 7.05 4.85 -9.74
CA LEU A 162 6.07 5.67 -9.05
C LEU A 162 5.65 5.00 -7.75
N ARG A 163 5.49 5.81 -6.70
CA ARG A 163 5.00 5.37 -5.40
C ARG A 163 3.66 5.99 -5.08
N GLN A 164 2.78 5.20 -4.48
CA GLN A 164 1.55 5.70 -3.91
C GLN A 164 1.84 6.50 -2.64
N SER A 165 1.28 7.70 -2.54
CA SER A 165 1.66 8.67 -1.49
C SER A 165 0.97 8.41 -0.14
N TRP A 166 -0.14 7.66 -0.13
CA TRP A 166 -0.91 7.31 1.07
C TRP A 166 -1.65 5.99 0.86
N SER A 167 -2.04 5.33 1.95
CA SER A 167 -2.83 4.10 1.89
C SER A 167 -4.26 4.34 1.40
N LEU A 168 -4.90 3.28 0.89
CA LEU A 168 -6.34 3.23 0.63
C LEU A 168 -7.12 3.11 1.96
N PRO A 169 -8.42 3.47 2.00
CA PRO A 169 -9.23 3.29 3.19
C PRO A 169 -9.44 1.80 3.50
N THR A 170 -9.77 1.51 4.76
CA THR A 170 -10.18 0.18 5.21
C THR A 170 -11.61 -0.16 4.79
N HIS A 171 -12.43 0.83 4.49
CA HIS A 171 -13.78 0.64 3.95
C HIS A 171 -13.96 1.54 2.73
N LEU A 172 -14.30 0.94 1.59
CA LEU A 172 -14.66 1.68 0.38
C LEU A 172 -16.11 1.42 0.01
N TYR A 173 -16.96 2.40 0.26
CA TYR A 173 -18.39 2.30 0.00
C TYR A 173 -18.73 2.55 -1.47
N PRO A 174 -19.87 2.01 -1.94
CA PRO A 174 -20.47 2.37 -3.22
C PRO A 174 -20.42 3.87 -3.54
N GLY A 175 -19.86 4.24 -4.68
CA GLY A 175 -19.84 5.61 -5.20
C GLY A 175 -18.80 6.55 -4.56
N GLU A 176 -18.09 6.14 -3.51
CA GLU A 176 -17.02 6.96 -2.93
C GLU A 176 -15.84 7.10 -3.90
N ARG A 177 -15.33 8.33 -4.04
CA ARG A 177 -14.19 8.66 -4.91
C ARG A 177 -12.97 8.95 -4.05
N VAL A 178 -12.12 7.94 -3.89
CA VAL A 178 -10.90 8.07 -3.09
C VAL A 178 -9.74 8.50 -4.00
N PRO A 179 -9.06 9.62 -3.71
CA PRO A 179 -7.92 10.04 -4.50
C PRO A 179 -6.74 9.10 -4.28
N VAL A 180 -6.01 8.81 -5.36
CA VAL A 180 -4.75 8.09 -5.38
C VAL A 180 -3.70 9.01 -5.98
N ALA A 181 -2.68 9.37 -5.19
CA ALA A 181 -1.56 10.18 -5.67
C ALA A 181 -0.33 9.31 -5.93
N LEU A 182 0.11 9.28 -7.18
CA LEU A 182 1.33 8.59 -7.60
C LEU A 182 2.43 9.64 -7.84
N THR A 183 3.50 9.53 -7.06
CA THR A 183 4.64 10.46 -7.12
C THR A 183 5.91 9.73 -7.52
N GLY A 184 6.76 10.38 -8.30
CA GLY A 184 8.01 9.79 -8.79
C GLY A 184 8.45 10.45 -10.09
N ARG A 185 9.33 9.79 -10.83
CA ARG A 185 9.83 10.33 -12.11
C ARG A 185 8.90 9.91 -13.24
N VAL A 186 8.06 10.83 -13.69
CA VAL A 186 7.17 10.63 -14.84
C VAL A 186 7.20 11.83 -15.76
N GLU A 187 7.68 11.66 -16.99
CA GLU A 187 7.60 12.69 -18.03
C GLU A 187 6.33 12.52 -18.84
N ARG A 188 6.01 11.27 -19.17
CA ARG A 188 4.83 10.81 -19.89
C ARG A 188 4.47 9.41 -19.41
N TYR A 189 3.24 8.98 -19.64
CA TYR A 189 2.81 7.60 -19.47
C TYR A 189 1.87 7.24 -20.62
N SER A 190 1.80 5.96 -20.96
CA SER A 190 0.95 5.41 -22.02
C SER A 190 -0.11 4.45 -21.49
N GLU A 191 0.17 3.75 -20.38
CA GLU A 191 -0.71 2.73 -19.84
C GLU A 191 -0.64 2.67 -18.31
N VAL A 192 -1.75 2.26 -17.69
CA VAL A 192 -1.84 1.97 -16.26
C VAL A 192 -2.47 0.60 -16.09
N LYS A 193 -1.77 -0.30 -15.41
CA LYS A 193 -2.27 -1.62 -15.06
C LYS A 193 -2.54 -1.66 -13.58
N THR A 194 -3.71 -2.17 -13.22
CA THR A 194 -4.11 -2.33 -11.82
C THR A 194 -4.36 -3.81 -11.57
N ASN A 195 -3.63 -4.37 -10.61
CA ASN A 195 -3.87 -5.71 -10.11
C ASN A 195 -4.53 -5.59 -8.72
N TRP A 196 -5.84 -5.86 -8.67
CA TRP A 196 -6.60 -5.84 -7.42
C TRP A 196 -6.31 -7.10 -6.63
N LEU A 197 -5.83 -6.94 -5.39
CA LEU A 197 -5.72 -8.07 -4.49
C LEU A 197 -7.10 -8.44 -3.96
N PRO A 198 -7.35 -9.72 -3.63
CA PRO A 198 -8.63 -10.13 -3.10
C PRO A 198 -8.97 -9.35 -1.82
N ALA A 199 -10.21 -8.91 -1.72
CA ALA A 199 -10.74 -8.14 -0.59
C ALA A 199 -11.98 -8.82 -0.04
N LYS A 200 -12.25 -8.66 1.25
CA LYS A 200 -13.53 -9.10 1.82
C LYS A 200 -14.64 -8.15 1.39
N ARG A 201 -15.87 -8.63 1.38
CA ARG A 201 -17.06 -7.80 1.19
C ARG A 201 -17.85 -7.69 2.49
N ALA A 202 -18.52 -6.56 2.68
CA ALA A 202 -19.62 -6.43 3.63
C ALA A 202 -20.87 -5.94 2.93
N ALA A 203 -22.04 -6.39 3.36
CA ALA A 203 -23.31 -5.81 2.91
C ALA A 203 -23.49 -4.41 3.52
N LEU A 204 -24.26 -3.55 2.85
CA LEU A 204 -24.70 -2.27 3.42
C LEU A 204 -25.56 -2.51 4.68
N PRO A 205 -25.48 -1.63 5.71
CA PRO A 205 -24.78 -0.35 5.76
C PRO A 205 -23.28 -0.44 6.07
N GLY A 206 -22.69 -1.64 6.15
CA GLY A 206 -21.26 -1.84 6.36
C GLY A 206 -20.79 -1.65 7.82
N PRO A 207 -19.53 -1.98 8.12
CA PRO A 207 -18.99 -1.95 9.48
C PRO A 207 -18.33 -0.61 9.87
N ARG A 208 -18.27 0.37 8.94
CA ARG A 208 -17.64 1.68 9.22
C ARG A 208 -18.56 2.48 10.17
N PRO A 209 -18.04 3.03 11.27
CA PRO A 209 -18.78 3.97 12.10
C PRO A 209 -19.37 5.12 11.28
N ALA A 210 -20.64 5.42 11.50
CA ALA A 210 -21.32 6.52 10.83
C ALA A 210 -20.78 7.86 11.34
N LEU A 211 -20.09 8.59 10.47
CA LEU A 211 -19.65 9.96 10.75
C LEU A 211 -20.36 10.94 9.82
N ALA A 212 -20.85 12.04 10.38
CA ALA A 212 -21.28 13.20 9.62
C ALA A 212 -20.08 14.13 9.39
N VAL A 213 -19.55 14.12 8.16
CA VAL A 213 -18.43 14.98 7.76
C VAL A 213 -18.96 16.16 6.96
N THR A 214 -18.65 17.38 7.40
CA THR A 214 -19.11 18.62 6.78
C THR A 214 -17.91 19.52 6.49
N VAL A 215 -17.92 20.18 5.33
CA VAL A 215 -16.98 21.24 4.98
C VAL A 215 -17.65 22.57 5.31
N GLU A 216 -17.05 23.34 6.22
CA GLU A 216 -17.61 24.59 6.72
C GLU A 216 -17.07 25.80 5.97
N ASN A 217 -15.77 25.79 5.65
CA ASN A 217 -15.10 26.87 4.94
C ASN A 217 -13.95 26.33 4.07
N THR A 218 -13.64 27.06 3.00
CA THR A 218 -12.51 26.77 2.11
C THR A 218 -11.80 28.06 1.76
N GLU A 219 -10.50 28.15 2.05
CA GLU A 219 -9.71 29.35 1.82
C GLU A 219 -8.63 29.07 0.78
N ALA A 220 -8.68 29.79 -0.35
CA ALA A 220 -7.66 29.68 -1.39
C ALA A 220 -6.49 30.61 -1.07
N GLY A 221 -5.29 30.06 -1.04
CA GLY A 221 -4.06 30.79 -0.75
C GLY A 221 -2.98 30.59 -1.81
N ILE A 222 -1.99 31.49 -1.79
CA ILE A 222 -0.73 31.33 -2.53
C ILE A 222 0.41 31.34 -1.53
N GLY A 223 1.08 30.20 -1.40
CA GLY A 223 2.28 30.04 -0.59
C GLY A 223 3.54 30.32 -1.41
N THR A 224 4.65 30.56 -0.70
CA THR A 224 5.98 30.67 -1.28
C THR A 224 6.90 29.63 -0.67
N GLY A 225 7.70 28.95 -1.48
CA GLY A 225 8.70 27.99 -1.04
C GLY A 225 10.08 28.33 -1.62
N THR A 226 11.12 27.74 -1.03
CA THR A 226 12.47 27.79 -1.60
C THR A 226 13.02 26.38 -1.74
N LEU A 227 13.42 25.99 -2.94
CA LEU A 227 14.11 24.75 -3.24
C LEU A 227 15.63 25.01 -3.24
N ASN A 228 16.38 24.18 -2.50
CA ASN A 228 17.85 24.25 -2.41
C ASN A 228 18.41 25.65 -2.08
N PHE A 229 17.67 26.45 -1.27
CA PHE A 229 18.02 27.82 -0.85
C PHE A 229 18.19 28.87 -1.98
N SER A 230 18.03 28.48 -3.24
CA SER A 230 18.30 29.34 -4.41
C SER A 230 17.07 29.55 -5.28
N TYR A 231 16.23 28.54 -5.44
CA TYR A 231 15.07 28.61 -6.33
C TYR A 231 13.80 28.90 -5.52
N ARG A 232 13.26 30.11 -5.66
CA ARG A 232 11.97 30.48 -5.04
C ARG A 232 10.83 30.10 -5.97
N PHE A 233 9.81 29.46 -5.43
CA PHE A 233 8.60 29.09 -6.17
C PHE A 233 7.35 29.52 -5.42
N ARG A 234 6.26 29.65 -6.15
CA ARG A 234 4.93 29.95 -5.61
C ARG A 234 4.04 28.75 -5.84
N TYR A 235 3.20 28.44 -4.85
CA TYR A 235 2.27 27.32 -4.93
C TYR A 235 0.88 27.75 -4.54
N LYS A 236 -0.13 27.20 -5.22
CA LYS A 236 -1.53 27.39 -4.82
C LYS A 236 -1.89 26.31 -3.82
N TYR A 237 -2.65 26.67 -2.82
CA TYR A 237 -3.23 25.71 -1.88
C TYR A 237 -4.63 26.15 -1.49
N VAL A 238 -5.40 25.21 -0.96
CA VAL A 238 -6.71 25.45 -0.37
C VAL A 238 -6.69 24.88 1.03
N THR A 239 -6.94 25.71 2.02
CA THR A 239 -7.18 25.28 3.40
C THR A 239 -8.65 24.92 3.53
N VAL A 240 -8.93 23.66 3.81
CA VAL A 240 -10.30 23.13 3.99
C VAL A 240 -10.56 23.00 5.49
N HIS A 241 -11.52 23.78 5.98
CA HIS A 241 -12.03 23.69 7.34
C HIS A 241 -13.33 22.89 7.35
N GLY A 242 -13.44 21.93 8.24
CA GLY A 242 -14.62 21.11 8.37
C GLY A 242 -14.84 20.62 9.79
N ARG A 243 -15.94 19.88 9.97
CA ARG A 243 -16.28 19.22 11.22
C ARG A 243 -16.67 17.77 10.96
N VAL A 244 -16.21 16.90 11.85
CA VAL A 244 -16.64 15.50 11.93
C VAL A 244 -17.50 15.37 13.17
N ARG A 245 -18.71 14.83 13.04
CA ARG A 245 -19.57 14.42 14.15
C ARG A 245 -19.76 12.91 14.14
N ASN A 246 -19.72 12.28 15.32
CA ASN A 246 -19.98 10.87 15.45
C ASN A 246 -21.50 10.62 15.52
N ASP A 247 -22.04 9.95 14.50
CA ASP A 247 -23.45 9.59 14.41
C ASP A 247 -23.69 8.11 14.75
N SER A 248 -22.62 7.38 15.06
CA SER A 248 -22.69 5.99 15.49
C SER A 248 -22.99 5.87 16.98
N ALA A 249 -23.36 4.66 17.40
CA ALA A 249 -23.64 4.33 18.79
C ALA A 249 -22.39 4.08 19.63
N ASP A 250 -21.24 3.89 18.99
CA ASP A 250 -19.97 3.55 19.63
C ASP A 250 -18.99 4.73 19.59
N ASP A 251 -18.02 4.71 20.49
CA ASP A 251 -16.91 5.65 20.46
C ASP A 251 -16.06 5.44 19.20
N VAL A 252 -15.59 6.54 18.60
CA VAL A 252 -14.66 6.50 17.46
C VAL A 252 -13.26 6.89 17.92
N GLU A 253 -12.27 6.06 17.62
CA GLU A 253 -10.89 6.27 18.05
C GLU A 253 -10.04 6.94 16.97
N THR A 254 -10.13 6.44 15.74
CA THR A 254 -9.34 6.96 14.62
C THR A 254 -10.27 7.47 13.53
N VAL A 255 -10.00 8.68 13.04
CA VAL A 255 -10.67 9.24 11.86
C VAL A 255 -9.63 9.60 10.83
N ARG A 256 -9.81 9.11 9.62
CA ARG A 256 -8.97 9.42 8.45
C ARG A 256 -9.80 10.10 7.41
N VAL A 257 -9.25 11.14 6.78
CA VAL A 257 -9.92 11.87 5.71
C VAL A 257 -9.02 11.95 4.48
N TRP A 258 -9.64 11.76 3.32
CA TRP A 258 -9.08 12.07 2.02
C TRP A 258 -9.83 13.26 1.47
N VAL A 259 -9.11 14.35 1.23
CA VAL A 259 -9.69 15.59 0.71
C VAL A 259 -9.19 15.77 -0.72
N SER A 260 -10.13 15.92 -1.65
CA SER A 260 -9.88 16.13 -3.07
C SER A 260 -10.42 17.49 -3.51
N LEU A 261 -9.64 18.20 -4.30
CA LEU A 261 -10.04 19.40 -5.03
C LEU A 261 -10.38 19.02 -6.46
N TYR A 262 -11.48 19.56 -6.98
CA TYR A 262 -11.92 19.36 -8.36
C TYR A 262 -12.07 20.70 -9.04
N ASP A 263 -11.69 20.80 -10.32
CA ASP A 263 -12.00 21.97 -11.14
C ASP A 263 -13.46 21.97 -11.62
N ALA A 264 -13.84 22.99 -12.40
CA ALA A 264 -15.19 23.14 -12.96
C ALA A 264 -15.57 22.03 -13.96
N GLN A 265 -14.61 21.24 -14.43
CA GLN A 265 -14.81 20.08 -15.32
C GLN A 265 -14.85 18.76 -14.54
N ASP A 266 -14.97 18.83 -13.21
CA ASP A 266 -14.98 17.69 -12.30
C ASP A 266 -13.70 16.85 -12.32
N GLN A 267 -12.59 17.46 -12.76
CA GLN A 267 -11.28 16.81 -12.80
C GLN A 267 -10.48 17.17 -11.54
N ILE A 268 -9.84 16.17 -10.95
CA ILE A 268 -9.04 16.35 -9.74
C ILE A 268 -7.87 17.31 -9.98
N THR A 269 -7.71 18.34 -9.16
CA THR A 269 -6.63 19.35 -9.24
C THR A 269 -5.65 19.26 -8.07
N GLY A 270 -6.02 18.55 -7.02
CA GLY A 270 -5.18 18.34 -5.85
C GLY A 270 -5.88 17.38 -4.91
N ALA A 271 -5.10 16.65 -4.12
CA ALA A 271 -5.65 15.88 -3.02
C ALA A 271 -4.61 15.66 -1.93
N THR A 272 -5.09 15.35 -0.74
CA THR A 272 -4.27 15.00 0.40
C THR A 272 -4.98 13.99 1.29
N PHE A 273 -4.20 13.35 2.15
CA PHE A 273 -4.65 12.41 3.16
C PHE A 273 -4.24 12.93 4.54
N LYS A 274 -5.16 12.90 5.50
CA LYS A 274 -4.88 13.26 6.88
C LYS A 274 -5.55 12.29 7.83
N GLU A 275 -4.77 11.69 8.71
CA GLU A 275 -5.29 11.09 9.94
C GLU A 275 -5.51 12.19 10.97
N LEU A 276 -6.75 12.35 11.41
CA LEU A 276 -7.14 13.38 12.36
C LEU A 276 -6.67 12.96 13.75
N ARG A 277 -5.85 13.80 14.37
CA ARG A 277 -5.41 13.62 15.76
C ARG A 277 -6.49 14.15 16.68
N LEU A 278 -7.52 13.36 16.89
CA LEU A 278 -8.64 13.67 17.78
C LEU A 278 -8.49 12.84 19.06
N PRO A 279 -8.96 13.35 20.21
CA PRO A 279 -9.30 12.44 21.30
C PRO A 279 -10.39 11.47 20.81
N ARG A 280 -10.59 10.38 21.56
CA ARG A 280 -11.73 9.50 21.35
C ARG A 280 -13.01 10.36 21.23
N LEU A 281 -13.82 10.09 20.21
CA LEU A 281 -15.01 10.85 19.85
C LEU A 281 -16.27 10.06 20.24
N PRO A 282 -16.93 10.40 21.36
CA PRO A 282 -18.16 9.75 21.80
C PRO A 282 -19.32 9.92 20.80
N PRO A 283 -20.38 9.09 20.91
CA PRO A 283 -21.63 9.28 20.16
C PRO A 283 -22.20 10.70 20.34
N GLY A 284 -22.53 11.35 19.23
CA GLY A 284 -23.08 12.71 19.20
C GLY A 284 -22.04 13.83 19.26
N ASP A 285 -20.83 13.55 19.72
CA ASP A 285 -19.77 14.55 19.82
C ASP A 285 -19.19 14.92 18.46
N SER A 286 -18.59 16.10 18.39
CA SER A 286 -18.03 16.63 17.16
C SER A 286 -16.67 17.28 17.37
N ALA A 287 -15.82 17.20 16.36
CA ALA A 287 -14.49 17.77 16.36
C ALA A 287 -14.21 18.51 15.04
N PRO A 288 -13.59 19.70 15.09
CA PRO A 288 -13.16 20.40 13.89
C PRO A 288 -11.93 19.72 13.28
N PHE A 289 -11.76 19.88 11.97
CA PHE A 289 -10.53 19.56 11.27
C PHE A 289 -10.17 20.64 10.27
N GLU A 290 -8.88 20.74 10.02
CA GLU A 290 -8.30 21.64 9.03
C GLU A 290 -7.29 20.87 8.20
N VAL A 291 -7.33 21.02 6.88
CA VAL A 291 -6.45 20.32 5.95
C VAL A 291 -6.00 21.27 4.84
N ASP A 292 -4.69 21.44 4.69
CA ASP A 292 -4.12 22.13 3.54
C ASP A 292 -3.96 21.18 2.35
N VAL A 293 -4.58 21.53 1.24
CA VAL A 293 -4.50 20.77 -0.01
C VAL A 293 -3.77 21.62 -1.05
N LYS A 294 -2.62 21.12 -1.51
CA LYS A 294 -1.93 21.74 -2.66
C LYS A 294 -2.80 21.62 -3.90
N GLN A 295 -2.91 22.71 -4.64
CA GLN A 295 -3.69 22.79 -5.87
C GLN A 295 -2.77 22.96 -7.08
N TYR A 296 -3.00 22.15 -8.10
CA TYR A 296 -2.25 22.15 -9.35
C TYR A 296 -3.18 22.40 -10.54
N GLY A 297 -2.65 23.00 -11.61
CA GLY A 297 -3.42 23.32 -12.80
C GLY A 297 -4.51 24.36 -12.55
N GLY A 298 -5.76 24.01 -12.91
CA GLY A 298 -6.93 24.88 -12.79
C GLY A 298 -7.29 25.23 -11.35
N ASN A 299 -8.11 26.26 -11.18
CA ASN A 299 -8.66 26.60 -9.87
C ASN A 299 -9.74 25.58 -9.48
N PHE A 300 -9.80 25.22 -8.19
CA PHE A 300 -10.87 24.37 -7.69
C PHE A 300 -12.24 25.06 -7.80
N ALA A 301 -13.27 24.25 -8.01
CA ALA A 301 -14.68 24.60 -8.00
C ALA A 301 -15.46 23.76 -6.97
N ARG A 302 -14.94 22.58 -6.58
CA ARG A 302 -15.59 21.67 -5.65
C ARG A 302 -14.57 20.96 -4.77
N VAL A 303 -14.95 20.70 -3.51
CA VAL A 303 -14.22 19.84 -2.58
C VAL A 303 -14.97 18.52 -2.43
N GLY A 304 -14.26 17.40 -2.51
CA GLY A 304 -14.76 16.09 -2.11
C GLY A 304 -14.04 15.63 -0.85
N VAL A 305 -14.78 15.02 0.07
CA VAL A 305 -14.23 14.41 1.28
C VAL A 305 -14.72 12.99 1.37
N VAL A 306 -13.79 12.04 1.48
CA VAL A 306 -14.06 10.66 1.86
C VAL A 306 -13.42 10.43 3.22
N TYR A 307 -14.10 9.67 4.09
CA TYR A 307 -13.57 9.35 5.40
C TYR A 307 -13.48 7.85 5.62
N ASP A 308 -12.65 7.49 6.58
CA ASP A 308 -12.60 6.17 7.17
C ASP A 308 -12.48 6.31 8.68
N ALA A 309 -13.04 5.34 9.41
CA ALA A 309 -13.12 5.41 10.86
C ALA A 309 -13.04 4.02 11.48
N SER A 310 -12.51 3.94 12.69
CA SER A 310 -12.47 2.70 13.46
C SER A 310 -12.95 2.92 14.90
N THR A 311 -13.66 1.91 15.41
CA THR A 311 -13.94 1.75 16.83
C THR A 311 -12.72 1.19 17.56
N PRO A 312 -12.69 1.25 18.90
CA PRO A 312 -11.71 0.57 19.74
C PRO A 312 -11.66 -0.95 19.54
#